data_AF-A0A7T4N9V1-F1
#
_entry.id   AF-A0A7T4N9V1-F1
#
_cell.length_a   1.000
_cell.length_b   1.000
_cell.length_c   1.000
_cell.angle_alpha   90.00
_cell.angle_beta   90.00
_cell.angle_gamma   90.00
#
_symmetry.space_group_name_H-M   'P 1'
#
loop_
_entity.id
_entity.type
_entity.pdbx_description
1 polymer ?
#
loop_
_entity_poly.entity_id
_entity_poly.type
_entity_poly.pdbx_seq_one_letter_code
_entity_poly.pdbx_strand_id
1 'polypeptide(L)'
;MTLAIPLDSLFQRNAVADWDDVHPMFGDVICSLDGQIAFRGDYPEPFARPPAVIDNSRTVTGDLIPETAWGASLANLLVPGSWAAMRAPVIEQNHRVCELCGLQINALEVHEVWEYDFPSDDEMARRDELTVFGVQRLRGLMSVCPDCHLCFHPGYANAHGRLSETLDRLAALNNWSREEVELYDRTLIERWERASQIHWMLDFAGIEHPDGGLTVTRSWRPHPEDARFLVYTNRSGAENVTALLNIPWRISGEKDWQPARSEQSMF
;
A
#
# COMPACT_ATOMS: atom_id res chain seq x y z
N MET A 1 -7.62 12.15 -18.12
CA MET A 1 -8.10 11.45 -16.92
C MET A 1 -7.36 12.02 -15.73
N THR A 2 -8.08 12.46 -14.70
CA THR A 2 -7.49 12.99 -13.47
C THR A 2 -6.83 11.85 -12.71
N LEU A 3 -5.51 11.80 -12.71
CA LEU A 3 -4.68 10.78 -12.05
C LEU A 3 -4.86 10.77 -10.53
N ALA A 4 -5.42 11.84 -9.98
CA ALA A 4 -5.79 11.94 -8.57
C ALA A 4 -7.03 11.11 -8.20
N ILE A 5 -7.76 10.51 -9.17
CA ILE A 5 -8.89 9.64 -8.81
C ILE A 5 -8.33 8.32 -8.23
N PRO A 6 -8.74 7.93 -7.01
CA PRO A 6 -8.39 6.63 -6.44
C PRO A 6 -8.82 5.46 -7.34
N LEU A 7 -7.99 4.43 -7.44
CA LEU A 7 -8.28 3.27 -8.30
C LEU A 7 -9.55 2.54 -7.91
N ASP A 8 -9.81 2.41 -6.61
CA ASP A 8 -11.02 1.81 -6.06
C ASP A 8 -12.28 2.60 -6.39
N SER A 9 -12.17 3.86 -6.83
CA SER A 9 -13.27 4.66 -7.36
C SER A 9 -13.50 4.43 -8.85
N LEU A 10 -12.44 4.10 -9.59
CA LEU A 10 -12.48 3.80 -11.04
C LEU A 10 -12.90 2.37 -11.34
N PHE A 11 -12.50 1.43 -10.48
CA PHE A 11 -12.75 0.01 -10.63
C PHE A 11 -13.52 -0.45 -9.40
N GLN A 12 -14.83 -0.56 -9.51
CA GLN A 12 -15.65 -1.13 -8.45
C GLN A 12 -15.64 -2.64 -8.59
N ARG A 13 -15.64 -3.35 -7.46
CA ARG A 13 -15.93 -4.79 -7.48
C ARG A 13 -17.34 -5.06 -7.99
N ASN A 14 -17.54 -6.26 -8.54
CA ASN A 14 -18.89 -6.78 -8.76
C ASN A 14 -19.44 -7.37 -7.45
N ALA A 15 -20.74 -7.23 -7.25
CA ALA A 15 -21.40 -7.73 -6.06
C ALA A 15 -21.34 -9.27 -6.03
N VAL A 16 -21.13 -9.80 -4.84
CA VAL A 16 -21.27 -11.22 -4.49
C VAL A 16 -22.60 -11.35 -3.75
N ALA A 17 -23.54 -12.09 -4.33
CA ALA A 17 -24.87 -12.32 -3.76
C ALA A 17 -24.90 -13.57 -2.86
N ASP A 18 -24.14 -14.60 -3.24
CA ASP A 18 -24.01 -15.84 -2.49
C ASP A 18 -22.64 -16.50 -2.75
N TRP A 19 -22.48 -17.73 -2.26
CA TRP A 19 -21.23 -18.47 -2.34
C TRP A 19 -20.81 -18.91 -3.74
N ASP A 20 -21.73 -18.99 -4.70
CA ASP A 20 -21.40 -19.36 -6.08
C ASP A 20 -20.65 -18.24 -6.80
N ASP A 21 -20.83 -16.98 -6.37
CA ASP A 21 -20.07 -15.83 -6.85
C ASP A 21 -18.65 -15.74 -6.26
N VAL A 22 -18.40 -16.39 -5.12
CA VAL A 22 -17.06 -16.40 -4.50
C VAL A 22 -16.19 -17.41 -5.23
N HIS A 23 -15.13 -16.96 -5.89
CA HIS A 23 -14.27 -17.86 -6.66
C HIS A 23 -13.73 -19.04 -5.81
N PRO A 24 -13.74 -20.29 -6.32
CA PRO A 24 -13.33 -21.49 -5.56
C PRO A 24 -11.86 -21.49 -5.12
N MET A 25 -11.02 -20.61 -5.68
CA MET A 25 -9.60 -20.49 -5.27
C MET A 25 -9.41 -20.09 -3.80
N PHE A 26 -10.43 -19.50 -3.17
CA PHE A 26 -10.39 -19.14 -1.75
C PHE A 26 -10.79 -20.30 -0.83
N GLY A 27 -11.01 -21.49 -1.40
CA GLY A 27 -11.39 -22.69 -0.66
C GLY A 27 -12.81 -22.63 -0.13
N ASP A 28 -13.09 -23.52 0.81
CA ASP A 28 -14.42 -23.72 1.40
C ASP A 28 -14.52 -23.21 2.84
N VAL A 29 -13.48 -22.54 3.35
CA VAL A 29 -13.42 -22.03 4.73
C VAL A 29 -12.93 -20.59 4.70
N ILE A 30 -13.75 -19.68 5.19
CA ILE A 30 -13.42 -18.26 5.31
C ILE A 30 -13.53 -17.86 6.78
N CYS A 31 -12.53 -17.14 7.28
CA CYS A 31 -12.55 -16.53 8.60
C CYS A 31 -12.90 -15.04 8.51
N SER A 32 -13.71 -14.57 9.45
CA SER A 32 -13.91 -13.14 9.69
C SER A 32 -12.70 -12.53 10.40
N LEU A 33 -12.59 -11.21 10.39
CA LEU A 33 -11.52 -10.50 11.11
C LEU A 33 -11.68 -10.53 12.63
N ASP A 34 -12.77 -11.10 13.13
CA ASP A 34 -13.02 -11.38 14.56
C ASP A 34 -12.82 -12.87 14.89
N GLY A 35 -12.25 -13.66 13.97
CA GLY A 35 -11.95 -15.07 14.16
C GLY A 35 -13.15 -16.02 14.06
N GLN A 36 -14.29 -15.58 13.53
CA GLN A 36 -15.43 -16.45 13.27
C GLN A 36 -15.22 -17.21 11.96
N ILE A 37 -15.63 -18.48 11.92
CA ILE A 37 -15.45 -19.36 10.76
C ILE A 37 -16.79 -19.55 10.06
N ALA A 38 -16.80 -19.44 8.74
CA ALA A 38 -17.89 -19.87 7.88
C ALA A 38 -17.39 -20.91 6.87
N PHE A 39 -18.21 -21.91 6.59
CA PHE A 39 -17.98 -22.84 5.49
C PHE A 39 -18.74 -22.39 4.25
N ARG A 40 -18.18 -22.63 3.07
CA ARG A 40 -18.86 -22.34 1.80
C ARG A 40 -20.20 -23.06 1.76
N GLY A 41 -21.27 -22.34 1.43
CA GLY A 41 -22.64 -22.84 1.40
C GLY A 41 -23.40 -22.68 2.72
N ASP A 42 -22.70 -22.54 3.85
CA ASP A 42 -23.33 -22.03 5.07
C ASP A 42 -23.65 -20.56 4.81
N TYR A 43 -24.89 -20.09 4.94
CA TYR A 43 -25.15 -18.66 4.98
C TYR A 43 -24.67 -18.19 6.36
N PRO A 44 -23.48 -17.57 6.53
CA PRO A 44 -23.16 -17.04 7.83
C PRO A 44 -24.18 -15.93 8.12
N GLU A 45 -24.60 -15.81 9.38
CA GLU A 45 -25.02 -14.51 9.87
C GLU A 45 -23.93 -13.50 9.48
N PRO A 46 -24.28 -12.33 8.92
CA PRO A 46 -23.31 -11.43 8.34
C PRO A 46 -22.20 -11.12 9.36
N PHE A 47 -20.95 -11.39 8.97
CA PHE A 47 -19.80 -11.05 9.80
C PHE A 47 -19.83 -9.55 10.09
N ALA A 48 -19.57 -9.16 11.34
CA ALA A 48 -19.42 -7.75 11.68
C ALA A 48 -18.22 -7.12 10.96
N ARG A 49 -17.13 -7.90 10.81
CA ARG A 49 -15.91 -7.52 10.10
C ARG A 49 -15.55 -8.59 9.06
N PRO A 50 -16.22 -8.60 7.89
CA PRO A 50 -15.93 -9.56 6.84
C PRO A 50 -14.57 -9.27 6.16
N PRO A 51 -13.88 -10.30 5.63
CA PRO A 51 -12.78 -10.08 4.69
C PRO A 51 -13.31 -9.57 3.35
N ALA A 52 -12.46 -8.87 2.60
CA ALA A 52 -12.84 -8.17 1.37
C ALA A 52 -13.56 -9.09 0.37
N VAL A 53 -13.16 -10.35 0.20
CA VAL A 53 -13.75 -11.28 -0.78
C VAL A 53 -15.28 -11.41 -0.68
N ILE A 54 -15.85 -11.28 0.53
CA ILE A 54 -17.31 -11.32 0.77
C ILE A 54 -17.89 -9.98 1.26
N ASP A 55 -17.11 -8.92 1.25
CA ASP A 55 -17.55 -7.57 1.63
C ASP A 55 -17.80 -6.71 0.38
N ASN A 56 -19.06 -6.61 -0.03
CA ASN A 56 -19.45 -5.82 -1.20
C ASN A 56 -19.13 -4.32 -1.10
N SER A 57 -18.74 -3.81 0.06
CA SER A 57 -18.32 -2.41 0.23
C SER A 57 -16.83 -2.18 -0.02
N ARG A 58 -16.03 -3.25 -0.18
CA ARG A 58 -14.57 -3.17 -0.30
C ARG A 58 -14.07 -3.69 -1.64
N THR A 59 -13.60 -2.78 -2.48
CA THR A 59 -12.82 -3.12 -3.68
C THR A 59 -11.34 -3.25 -3.31
N VAL A 60 -10.68 -4.29 -3.84
CA VAL A 60 -9.24 -4.48 -3.73
C VAL A 60 -8.56 -3.93 -4.98
N THR A 61 -7.69 -2.94 -4.81
CA THR A 61 -6.84 -2.42 -5.89
C THR A 61 -5.40 -2.28 -5.37
N GLY A 62 -4.42 -2.55 -6.22
CA GLY A 62 -3.01 -2.28 -5.99
C GLY A 62 -2.39 -1.42 -7.08
N ASP A 63 -1.72 -0.33 -6.71
CA ASP A 63 -0.94 0.48 -7.65
C ASP A 63 0.41 -0.17 -7.98
N LEU A 64 0.97 0.19 -9.13
CA LEU A 64 2.38 -0.01 -9.41
C LEU A 64 3.20 1.03 -8.63
N ILE A 65 4.17 0.58 -7.84
CA ILE A 65 5.01 1.48 -7.04
C ILE A 65 5.92 2.31 -7.96
N PRO A 66 5.84 3.66 -7.94
CA PRO A 66 6.68 4.51 -8.76
C PRO A 66 8.17 4.30 -8.51
N GLU A 67 8.99 4.35 -9.55
CA GLU A 67 10.44 4.09 -9.41
C GLU A 67 11.13 5.04 -8.42
N THR A 68 10.68 6.30 -8.43
CA THR A 68 11.14 7.39 -7.56
C THR A 68 10.73 7.21 -6.09
N ALA A 69 9.79 6.31 -5.79
CA ALA A 69 9.36 5.95 -4.43
C ALA A 69 10.00 4.65 -3.92
N TRP A 70 10.80 3.96 -4.72
CA TRP A 70 11.43 2.70 -4.32
C TRP A 70 12.33 2.85 -3.09
N GLY A 71 12.28 1.86 -2.21
CA GLY A 71 13.01 1.83 -0.93
C GLY A 71 12.30 2.56 0.20
N ALA A 72 11.21 3.29 -0.08
CA ALA A 72 10.52 4.12 0.90
C ALA A 72 9.32 3.43 1.58
N SER A 73 9.03 2.17 1.25
CA SER A 73 8.06 1.36 2.00
C SER A 73 8.48 1.28 3.47
N LEU A 74 7.53 1.25 4.39
CA LEU A 74 7.80 1.21 5.83
C LEU A 74 8.75 0.07 6.22
N ALA A 75 8.61 -1.10 5.58
CA ALA A 75 9.49 -2.24 5.82
C ALA A 75 10.97 -1.99 5.46
N ASN A 76 11.25 -1.09 4.51
CA ASN A 76 12.60 -0.69 4.09
C ASN A 76 13.07 0.61 4.76
N LEU A 77 12.13 1.53 4.99
CA LEU A 77 12.37 2.84 5.59
C LEU A 77 12.69 2.71 7.09
N LEU A 78 12.00 1.84 7.81
CA LEU A 78 12.10 1.73 9.27
C LEU A 78 13.04 0.64 9.74
N VAL A 79 13.65 0.84 10.90
CA VAL A 79 14.36 -0.26 11.58
C VAL A 79 13.37 -1.38 11.96
N PRO A 80 13.81 -2.64 12.05
CA PRO A 80 12.92 -3.77 12.31
C PRO A 80 12.03 -3.62 13.55
N GLY A 81 12.53 -2.99 14.62
CA GLY A 81 11.76 -2.73 15.85
C GLY A 81 10.64 -1.72 15.65
N SER A 82 10.91 -0.60 14.96
CA SER A 82 9.92 0.44 14.66
C SER A 82 8.85 -0.12 13.72
N TRP A 83 9.24 -0.86 12.67
CA TRP A 83 8.26 -1.53 11.81
C TRP A 83 7.44 -2.59 12.56
N ALA A 84 8.07 -3.42 13.40
CA ALA A 84 7.36 -4.44 14.17
C ALA A 84 6.33 -3.84 15.13
N ALA A 85 6.62 -2.68 15.73
CA ALA A 85 5.70 -1.98 16.63
C ALA A 85 4.39 -1.57 15.92
N MET A 86 4.43 -1.26 14.63
CA MET A 86 3.25 -0.94 13.83
C MET A 86 2.53 -2.19 13.31
N ARG A 87 3.30 -3.18 12.86
CA ARG A 87 2.77 -4.41 12.23
C ARG A 87 2.05 -5.33 13.21
N ALA A 88 2.61 -5.55 14.40
CA ALA A 88 2.12 -6.60 15.30
C ALA A 88 0.68 -6.35 15.78
N PRO A 89 0.28 -5.12 16.15
CA PRO A 89 -1.10 -4.83 16.53
C PRO A 89 -2.12 -5.15 15.44
N VAL A 90 -1.81 -4.85 14.18
CA VAL A 90 -2.72 -5.08 13.03
C VAL A 90 -3.01 -6.58 12.86
N ILE A 91 -1.95 -7.41 12.88
CA ILE A 91 -2.09 -8.87 12.74
C ILE A 91 -2.88 -9.47 13.91
N GLU A 92 -2.63 -9.01 15.14
CA GLU A 92 -3.30 -9.52 16.33
C GLU A 92 -4.77 -9.09 16.38
N GLN A 93 -5.07 -7.82 16.07
CA GLN A 93 -6.44 -7.29 16.01
C GLN A 93 -7.31 -8.02 14.98
N ASN A 94 -6.70 -8.57 13.93
CA ASN A 94 -7.38 -9.32 12.90
C ASN A 94 -7.33 -10.84 13.13
N HIS A 95 -7.00 -11.30 14.34
CA HIS A 95 -6.98 -12.72 14.71
C HIS A 95 -6.15 -13.59 13.75
N ARG A 96 -5.08 -13.01 13.18
CA ARG A 96 -4.23 -13.65 12.17
C ARG A 96 -4.98 -14.06 10.89
N VAL A 97 -6.01 -13.30 10.53
CA VAL A 97 -6.83 -13.49 9.32
C VAL A 97 -6.42 -12.48 8.25
N CYS A 98 -6.24 -12.96 7.02
CA CYS A 98 -6.04 -12.12 5.85
C CYS A 98 -7.29 -11.26 5.61
N GLU A 99 -7.11 -9.94 5.59
CA GLU A 99 -8.20 -8.97 5.38
C GLU A 99 -8.85 -9.07 4.01
N LEU A 100 -8.17 -9.68 3.04
CA LEU A 100 -8.70 -9.83 1.69
C LEU A 100 -9.47 -11.13 1.52
N CYS A 101 -8.84 -12.27 1.73
CA CYS A 101 -9.44 -13.57 1.42
C CYS A 101 -9.95 -14.35 2.63
N GLY A 102 -9.78 -13.83 3.85
CA GLY A 102 -10.22 -14.52 5.08
C GLY A 102 -9.40 -15.76 5.47
N LEU A 103 -8.24 -15.97 4.84
CA LEU A 103 -7.33 -17.06 5.20
C LEU A 103 -6.67 -16.78 6.55
N GLN A 104 -6.85 -17.67 7.53
CA GLN A 104 -6.19 -17.59 8.83
C GLN A 104 -4.83 -18.31 8.81
N ILE A 105 -3.72 -17.59 8.96
CA ILE A 105 -2.36 -18.15 8.94
C ILE A 105 -1.40 -17.39 9.85
N ASN A 106 -0.34 -18.05 10.31
CA ASN A 106 0.68 -17.42 11.15
C ASN A 106 1.66 -16.52 10.37
N ALA A 107 1.78 -16.72 9.06
CA ALA A 107 2.73 -16.03 8.19
C ALA A 107 2.09 -14.85 7.43
N LEU A 108 1.21 -14.08 8.10
CA LEU A 108 0.68 -12.86 7.50
C LEU A 108 1.76 -11.79 7.37
N GLU A 109 1.62 -11.01 6.31
CA GLU A 109 2.36 -9.79 6.03
C GLU A 109 1.46 -8.58 6.32
N VAL A 110 2.05 -7.39 6.36
CA VAL A 110 1.30 -6.15 6.52
C VAL A 110 1.58 -5.27 5.31
N HIS A 111 0.51 -4.89 4.62
CA HIS A 111 0.52 -3.98 3.50
C HIS A 111 0.21 -2.55 3.95
N GLU A 112 0.83 -1.58 3.28
CA GLU A 112 0.64 -0.15 3.53
C GLU A 112 -0.42 0.40 2.56
N VAL A 113 -1.50 0.97 3.09
CA VAL A 113 -2.59 1.53 2.27
C VAL A 113 -2.31 3.01 2.03
N TRP A 114 -1.88 3.34 0.81
CA TRP A 114 -1.51 4.70 0.40
C TRP A 114 -2.58 5.35 -0.47
N GLU A 115 -2.82 6.64 -0.24
CA GLU A 115 -3.50 7.52 -1.19
C GLU A 115 -2.48 8.45 -1.84
N TYR A 116 -2.69 8.81 -3.11
CA TYR A 116 -1.74 9.56 -3.92
C TYR A 116 -2.31 10.90 -4.35
N ASP A 117 -1.69 11.96 -3.88
CA ASP A 117 -1.99 13.33 -4.27
C ASP A 117 -0.93 13.81 -5.25
N PHE A 118 -1.35 13.88 -6.52
CA PHE A 118 -0.50 14.34 -7.61
C PHE A 118 -0.37 15.87 -7.59
N PRO A 119 0.80 16.39 -7.99
CA PRO A 119 0.98 17.83 -8.18
C PRO A 119 0.11 18.33 -9.33
N SER A 120 -0.14 19.64 -9.34
CA SER A 120 -0.93 20.29 -10.38
C SER A 120 -0.26 20.19 -11.77
N ASP A 121 -1.06 20.36 -12.83
CA ASP A 121 -0.53 20.37 -14.21
C ASP A 121 0.53 21.47 -14.41
N ASP A 122 0.38 22.62 -13.74
CA ASP A 122 1.35 23.72 -13.79
C ASP A 122 2.68 23.34 -13.13
N GLU A 123 2.65 22.62 -12.00
CA GLU A 123 3.86 22.09 -11.36
C GLU A 123 4.51 21.02 -12.23
N MET A 124 3.70 20.13 -12.83
CA MET A 124 4.18 19.08 -13.74
C MET A 124 4.86 19.65 -14.98
N ALA A 125 4.40 20.80 -15.47
CA ALA A 125 4.99 21.51 -16.60
C ALA A 125 6.39 22.07 -16.30
N ARG A 126 6.73 22.24 -15.02
CA ARG A 126 8.03 22.79 -14.57
C ARG A 126 9.04 21.72 -14.19
N ARG A 127 8.74 20.44 -14.39
CA ARG A 127 9.63 19.32 -14.01
C ARG A 127 11.01 19.34 -14.68
N ASP A 128 11.14 20.03 -15.83
CA ASP A 128 12.43 20.19 -16.51
C ASP A 128 13.31 21.27 -15.85
N GLU A 129 12.73 22.09 -14.95
CA GLU A 129 13.41 23.18 -14.24
C GLU A 129 13.65 22.86 -12.75
N LEU A 130 12.76 22.08 -12.13
CA LEU A 130 12.77 21.81 -10.69
C LEU A 130 12.28 20.40 -10.35
N THR A 131 12.72 19.90 -9.20
CA THR A 131 12.21 18.64 -8.64
C THR A 131 10.76 18.81 -8.20
N VAL A 132 9.86 18.08 -8.86
CA VAL A 132 8.42 18.11 -8.57
C VAL A 132 8.06 16.98 -7.59
N PHE A 133 7.24 17.29 -6.59
CA PHE A 133 6.79 16.33 -5.59
C PHE A 133 5.27 16.17 -5.62
N GLY A 134 4.81 14.93 -5.50
CA GLY A 134 3.47 14.60 -4.99
C GLY A 134 3.53 14.17 -3.52
N VAL A 135 2.37 13.82 -2.95
CA VAL A 135 2.26 13.32 -1.57
C VAL A 135 1.61 11.93 -1.58
N GLN A 136 2.25 10.96 -0.93
CA GLN A 136 1.66 9.67 -0.58
C GLN A 136 1.16 9.75 0.87
N ARG A 137 -0.15 9.65 1.07
CA ARG A 137 -0.79 9.70 2.39
C ARG A 137 -1.04 8.29 2.91
N LEU A 138 -0.41 7.93 4.03
CA LEU A 138 -0.64 6.63 4.65
C LEU A 138 -2.00 6.63 5.34
N ARG A 139 -2.96 5.90 4.77
CA ARG A 139 -4.33 5.79 5.28
C ARG A 139 -4.49 4.68 6.30
N GLY A 140 -3.63 3.67 6.24
CA GLY A 140 -3.65 2.58 7.21
C GLY A 140 -2.72 1.45 6.85
N LEU A 141 -2.84 0.38 7.63
CA LEU A 141 -2.11 -0.87 7.45
C LEU A 141 -3.11 -2.00 7.35
N MET A 142 -2.79 -3.02 6.55
CA MET A 142 -3.66 -4.15 6.30
C MET A 142 -2.91 -5.47 6.51
N SER A 143 -3.47 -6.41 7.29
CA SER A 143 -2.87 -7.75 7.42
C SER A 143 -3.31 -8.68 6.29
N VAL A 144 -2.37 -9.21 5.52
CA VAL A 144 -2.65 -9.96 4.29
C VAL A 144 -1.79 -11.23 4.17
N CYS A 145 -2.32 -12.27 3.54
CA CYS A 145 -1.50 -13.44 3.19
C CYS A 145 -0.55 -13.12 2.02
N PRO A 146 0.55 -13.88 1.83
CA PRO A 146 1.53 -13.58 0.79
C PRO A 146 0.94 -13.47 -0.63
N ASP A 147 0.00 -14.34 -0.99
CA ASP A 147 -0.62 -14.30 -2.32
C ASP A 147 -1.50 -13.07 -2.51
N CYS A 148 -2.24 -12.67 -1.47
CA CYS A 148 -3.02 -11.43 -1.47
C CYS A 148 -2.12 -10.19 -1.41
N HIS A 149 -0.98 -10.25 -0.74
CA HIS A 149 -0.03 -9.14 -0.71
C HIS A 149 0.57 -8.88 -2.10
N LEU A 150 0.84 -9.94 -2.86
CA LEU A 150 1.38 -9.83 -4.22
C LEU A 150 0.46 -9.04 -5.16
N CYS A 151 -0.87 -9.03 -4.92
CA CYS A 151 -1.83 -8.22 -5.66
C CYS A 151 -1.58 -6.71 -5.56
N PHE A 152 -0.84 -6.24 -4.54
CA PHE A 152 -0.41 -4.85 -4.41
C PHE A 152 0.96 -4.56 -5.03
N HIS A 153 1.64 -5.58 -5.57
CA HIS A 153 2.95 -5.46 -6.19
C HIS A 153 2.99 -6.08 -7.60
N PRO A 154 2.11 -5.65 -8.53
CA PRO A 154 2.03 -6.24 -9.87
C PRO A 154 3.35 -6.11 -10.66
N GLY A 155 4.11 -5.05 -10.46
CA GLY A 155 5.43 -4.87 -11.09
C GLY A 155 6.47 -5.90 -10.60
N TYR A 156 6.46 -6.19 -9.29
CA TYR A 156 7.27 -7.25 -8.72
C TYR A 156 6.80 -8.63 -9.21
N ALA A 157 5.49 -8.87 -9.25
CA ALA A 157 4.92 -10.11 -9.76
C ALA A 157 5.34 -10.35 -11.22
N ASN A 158 5.29 -9.32 -12.06
CA ASN A 158 5.73 -9.38 -13.46
C ASN A 158 7.21 -9.73 -13.59
N ALA A 159 8.08 -9.06 -12.84
CA ALA A 159 9.52 -9.34 -12.85
C ALA A 159 9.87 -10.78 -12.43
N HIS A 160 8.96 -11.47 -11.72
CA HIS A 160 9.11 -12.85 -11.28
C HIS A 160 8.21 -13.84 -12.03
N GLY A 161 7.58 -13.43 -13.13
CA GLY A 161 6.74 -14.30 -13.96
C GLY A 161 5.41 -14.74 -13.31
N ARG A 162 4.94 -14.02 -12.29
CA ARG A 162 3.72 -14.31 -11.53
C ARG A 162 2.57 -13.31 -11.78
N LEU A 163 2.70 -12.42 -12.77
CA LEU A 163 1.69 -11.39 -13.04
C LEU A 163 0.32 -12.00 -13.37
N SER A 164 0.26 -13.01 -14.24
CA SER A 164 -1.01 -13.66 -14.62
C SER A 164 -1.75 -14.17 -13.39
N GLU A 165 -1.07 -14.96 -12.54
CA GLU A 165 -1.64 -15.47 -11.29
C GLU A 165 -2.13 -14.35 -10.36
N THR A 166 -1.38 -13.24 -10.31
CA THR A 166 -1.68 -12.10 -9.45
C THR A 166 -2.94 -11.38 -9.92
N LEU A 167 -3.08 -11.20 -11.24
CA LEU A 167 -4.26 -10.62 -11.86
C LEU A 167 -5.48 -11.54 -11.76
N ASP A 168 -5.31 -12.86 -11.93
CA ASP A 168 -6.39 -13.85 -11.72
C ASP A 168 -6.91 -13.80 -10.28
N ARG A 169 -6.00 -13.67 -9.30
CA ARG A 169 -6.37 -13.52 -7.90
C ARG A 169 -7.08 -12.19 -7.62
N LEU A 170 -6.62 -11.10 -8.21
CA LEU A 170 -7.27 -9.78 -8.08
C LEU A 170 -8.67 -9.80 -8.69
N ALA A 171 -8.81 -10.44 -9.86
CA ALA A 171 -10.10 -10.64 -10.50
C ALA A 171 -11.06 -11.40 -9.58
N ALA A 172 -10.58 -12.49 -8.98
CA ALA A 172 -11.36 -13.30 -8.06
C ALA A 172 -11.74 -12.55 -6.76
N LEU A 173 -10.86 -11.70 -6.22
CA LEU A 173 -11.17 -10.89 -5.02
C LEU A 173 -12.29 -9.88 -5.27
N ASN A 174 -12.33 -9.33 -6.49
CA ASN A 174 -13.29 -8.29 -6.87
C ASN A 174 -14.48 -8.80 -7.69
N ASN A 175 -14.53 -10.10 -7.97
CA ASN A 175 -15.47 -10.68 -8.94
C ASN A 175 -15.42 -9.99 -10.32
N TRP A 176 -14.24 -9.58 -10.78
CA TRP A 176 -14.08 -8.88 -12.06
C TRP A 176 -14.10 -9.83 -13.26
N SER A 177 -14.65 -9.34 -14.36
CA SER A 177 -14.50 -9.94 -15.68
C SER A 177 -13.07 -9.78 -16.19
N ARG A 178 -12.71 -10.57 -17.20
CA ARG A 178 -11.40 -10.46 -17.84
C ARG A 178 -11.18 -9.08 -18.47
N GLU A 179 -12.20 -8.51 -19.08
CA GLU A 179 -12.15 -7.18 -19.70
C GLU A 179 -11.89 -6.08 -18.65
N GLU A 180 -12.47 -6.20 -17.45
CA GLU A 180 -12.23 -5.29 -16.34
C GLU A 180 -10.78 -5.36 -15.86
N VAL A 181 -10.22 -6.58 -15.74
CA VAL A 181 -8.82 -6.81 -15.37
C VAL A 181 -7.86 -6.25 -16.42
N GLU A 182 -8.15 -6.46 -17.71
CA GLU A 182 -7.34 -5.90 -18.80
C GLU A 182 -7.38 -4.36 -18.82
N LEU A 183 -8.53 -3.75 -18.53
CA LEU A 183 -8.64 -2.30 -18.38
C LEU A 183 -7.88 -1.79 -17.16
N TYR A 184 -7.96 -2.51 -16.04
CA TYR A 184 -7.25 -2.23 -14.81
C TYR A 184 -5.73 -2.23 -15.03
N ASP A 185 -5.19 -3.29 -15.63
CA ASP A 185 -3.76 -3.43 -15.89
C ASP A 185 -3.20 -2.30 -16.78
N ARG A 186 -3.91 -1.94 -17.86
CA ARG A 186 -3.53 -0.78 -18.70
C ARG A 186 -3.54 0.52 -17.90
N THR A 187 -4.55 0.73 -17.05
CA THR A 187 -4.66 1.94 -16.23
C THR A 187 -3.54 2.02 -15.21
N LEU A 188 -3.10 0.89 -14.63
CA LEU A 188 -1.94 0.85 -13.75
C LEU A 188 -0.67 1.33 -14.45
N ILE A 189 -0.41 0.84 -15.67
CA ILE A 189 0.79 1.20 -16.44
C ILE A 189 0.81 2.71 -16.71
N GLU A 190 -0.31 3.28 -17.19
CA GLU A 190 -0.40 4.72 -17.47
C GLU A 190 -0.21 5.58 -16.21
N ARG A 191 -0.76 5.15 -15.06
CA ARG A 191 -0.58 5.84 -13.78
C ARG A 191 0.88 5.77 -13.33
N TRP A 192 1.49 4.60 -13.42
CA TRP A 192 2.88 4.36 -13.02
C TRP A 192 3.89 5.17 -13.83
N GLU A 193 3.72 5.23 -15.15
CA GLU A 193 4.60 6.00 -16.04
C GLU A 193 4.65 7.48 -15.62
N ARG A 194 3.50 8.03 -15.22
CA ARG A 194 3.39 9.43 -14.81
C ARG A 194 3.85 9.64 -13.38
N ALA A 195 3.49 8.74 -12.47
CA ALA A 195 3.93 8.79 -11.08
C ALA A 195 5.44 8.65 -10.93
N SER A 196 6.11 7.95 -11.87
CA SER A 196 7.56 7.78 -11.89
C SER A 196 8.31 9.01 -12.45
N GLN A 197 7.62 10.04 -12.92
CA GLN A 197 8.24 11.31 -13.37
C GLN A 197 8.44 12.33 -12.25
N ILE A 198 7.91 12.05 -11.06
CA ILE A 198 7.94 12.94 -9.90
C ILE A 198 8.45 12.21 -8.67
N HIS A 199 8.88 12.97 -7.66
CA HIS A 199 9.21 12.43 -6.35
C HIS A 199 7.99 12.42 -5.44
N TRP A 200 8.07 11.68 -4.33
CA TRP A 200 6.96 11.49 -3.42
C TRP A 200 7.38 11.81 -1.99
N MET A 201 6.65 12.71 -1.33
CA MET A 201 6.72 12.90 0.11
C MET A 201 5.76 11.93 0.79
N LEU A 202 6.14 11.39 1.95
CA LEU A 202 5.31 10.46 2.71
C LEU A 202 4.64 11.19 3.86
N ASP A 203 3.32 11.21 3.87
CA ASP A 203 2.50 11.83 4.90
C ASP A 203 1.90 10.77 5.82
N PHE A 204 2.22 10.89 7.11
CA PHE A 204 1.84 9.94 8.15
C PHE A 204 0.76 10.47 9.09
N ALA A 205 0.06 11.56 8.73
CA ALA A 205 -0.98 12.15 9.59
C ALA A 205 -2.10 11.17 9.98
N GLY A 206 -2.34 10.14 9.17
CA GLY A 206 -3.38 9.12 9.40
C GLY A 206 -2.99 8.00 10.36
N ILE A 207 -1.75 7.98 10.87
CA ILE A 207 -1.26 6.92 11.74
C ILE A 207 -0.59 7.45 13.00
N GLU A 208 -0.57 6.62 14.04
CA GLU A 208 0.22 6.86 15.25
C GLU A 208 1.31 5.78 15.36
N HIS A 209 2.51 6.18 15.79
CA HIS A 209 3.57 5.24 16.12
C HIS A 209 3.69 5.12 17.65
N PRO A 210 3.73 3.90 18.23
CA PRO A 210 3.78 3.71 19.69
C PRO A 210 4.92 4.43 20.40
N ASP A 211 6.07 4.57 19.74
CA ASP A 211 7.25 5.29 20.28
C ASP A 211 7.19 6.82 20.10
N GLY A 212 6.07 7.37 19.59
CA GLY A 212 5.88 8.80 19.33
C GLY A 212 6.53 9.32 18.03
N GLY A 213 7.21 8.45 17.28
CA GLY A 213 7.80 8.78 15.98
C GLY A 213 8.50 7.60 15.30
N LEU A 214 8.94 7.81 14.06
CA LEU A 214 9.57 6.80 13.22
C LEU A 214 11.08 6.70 13.46
N THR A 215 11.60 5.50 13.70
CA THR A 215 13.06 5.28 13.67
C THR A 215 13.47 4.71 12.32
N VAL A 216 14.07 5.57 11.50
CA VAL A 216 14.46 5.32 10.11
C VAL A 216 15.79 4.57 10.05
N THR A 217 15.95 3.69 9.06
CA THR A 217 17.23 2.98 8.81
C THR A 217 18.33 3.94 8.35
N ARG A 218 19.59 3.52 8.47
CA ARG A 218 20.74 4.33 8.00
C ARG A 218 20.91 4.36 6.48
N SER A 219 20.15 3.55 5.72
CA SER A 219 20.18 3.60 4.26
C SER A 219 19.50 4.86 3.71
N TRP A 220 18.62 5.47 4.51
CA TRP A 220 18.09 6.80 4.27
C TRP A 220 18.92 7.82 5.06
N ARG A 221 19.50 8.79 4.36
CA ARG A 221 20.35 9.83 4.94
C ARG A 221 19.76 11.22 4.68
N PRO A 222 20.02 12.23 5.53
CA PRO A 222 19.57 13.59 5.25
C PRO A 222 20.21 14.08 3.94
N HIS A 223 19.44 14.80 3.13
CA HIS A 223 19.95 15.40 1.89
C HIS A 223 21.01 16.46 2.25
N PRO A 224 22.16 16.50 1.54
CA PRO A 224 23.30 17.35 1.93
C PRO A 224 23.01 18.85 1.84
N GLU A 225 22.12 19.26 0.93
CA GLU A 225 21.76 20.68 0.74
C GLU A 225 20.54 21.11 1.57
N ASP A 226 19.68 20.15 1.94
CA ASP A 226 18.44 20.43 2.67
C ASP A 226 18.04 19.23 3.54
N ALA A 227 18.41 19.29 4.82
CA ALA A 227 18.17 18.21 5.77
C ALA A 227 16.68 17.93 6.05
N ARG A 228 15.73 18.69 5.47
CA ARG A 228 14.30 18.34 5.47
C ARG A 228 14.00 17.10 4.63
N PHE A 229 14.84 16.82 3.64
CA PHE A 229 14.68 15.67 2.74
C PHE A 229 15.62 14.52 3.13
N LEU A 230 15.23 13.31 2.76
CA LEU A 230 15.99 12.09 2.89
C LEU A 230 16.35 11.53 1.50
N VAL A 231 17.54 10.96 1.40
CA VAL A 231 18.08 10.34 0.19
C VAL A 231 18.36 8.87 0.42
N TYR A 232 17.91 8.03 -0.50
CA TYR A 232 18.23 6.62 -0.58
C TYR A 232 18.91 6.33 -1.91
N THR A 233 20.06 5.65 -1.86
CA THR A 233 20.76 5.20 -3.05
C THR A 233 20.44 3.74 -3.28
N ASN A 234 19.80 3.42 -4.40
CA ASN A 234 19.42 2.05 -4.73
C ASN A 234 20.63 1.22 -5.22
N ARG A 235 20.40 -0.05 -5.54
CA ARG A 235 21.46 -0.96 -5.99
C ARG A 235 22.13 -0.58 -7.32
N SER A 236 21.45 0.17 -8.19
CA SER A 236 22.03 0.67 -9.45
C SER A 236 22.79 1.98 -9.27
N GLY A 237 22.79 2.56 -8.06
CA GLY A 237 23.41 3.84 -7.76
C GLY A 237 22.51 5.05 -8.03
N ALA A 238 21.26 4.85 -8.46
CA ALA A 238 20.31 5.94 -8.61
C ALA A 238 19.77 6.38 -7.24
N GLU A 239 19.49 7.67 -7.11
CA GLU A 239 19.05 8.27 -5.86
C GLU A 239 17.56 8.58 -5.87
N ASN A 240 16.86 8.14 -4.83
CA ASN A 240 15.49 8.51 -4.56
C ASN A 240 15.46 9.50 -3.39
N VAL A 241 14.68 10.56 -3.56
CA VAL A 241 14.52 11.63 -2.57
C VAL A 241 13.08 11.63 -2.06
N THR A 242 12.92 11.76 -0.75
CA THR A 242 11.61 11.87 -0.09
C THR A 242 11.67 12.82 1.10
N ALA A 243 10.52 13.12 1.69
CA ALA A 243 10.39 13.77 2.99
C ALA A 243 9.32 13.06 3.81
N LEU A 244 9.49 13.04 5.14
CA LEU A 244 8.51 12.45 6.05
C LEU A 244 7.71 13.58 6.70
N LEU A 245 6.41 13.61 6.45
CA LEU A 245 5.49 14.65 6.88
C LEU A 245 4.63 14.17 8.05
N ASN A 246 4.23 15.12 8.90
CA ASN A 246 3.27 14.96 9.99
C ASN A 246 3.61 13.88 11.04
N ILE A 247 4.88 13.49 11.13
CA ILE A 247 5.37 12.58 12.18
C ILE A 247 6.81 12.94 12.57
N PRO A 248 7.17 12.91 13.86
CA PRO A 248 8.56 13.00 14.27
C PRO A 248 9.34 11.78 13.77
N TRP A 249 10.60 11.96 13.45
CA TRP A 249 11.45 10.86 13.02
C TRP A 249 12.91 11.07 13.41
N ARG A 250 13.71 10.00 13.39
CA ARG A 250 15.16 10.05 13.59
C ARG A 250 15.84 8.95 12.82
N ILE A 251 17.13 9.11 12.52
CA ILE A 251 17.92 8.02 11.95
C ILE A 251 18.42 7.09 13.05
N SER A 252 18.48 5.80 12.76
CA SER A 252 18.95 4.78 13.69
C SER A 252 20.34 5.09 14.26
N GLY A 253 20.40 5.24 15.58
CA GLY A 253 21.60 5.60 16.33
C GLY A 253 21.72 7.08 16.67
N GLU A 254 20.89 7.94 16.09
CA GLU A 254 20.76 9.33 16.51
C GLU A 254 19.89 9.44 17.76
N LYS A 255 20.21 10.41 18.62
CA LYS A 255 19.46 10.67 19.85
C LYS A 255 18.31 11.63 19.64
N ASP A 256 18.55 12.64 18.81
CA ASP A 256 17.63 13.75 18.62
C ASP A 256 16.58 13.39 17.57
N TRP A 257 15.34 13.81 17.84
CA TRP A 257 14.23 13.67 16.91
C TRP A 257 14.17 14.89 16.01
N GLN A 258 14.01 14.65 14.71
CA GLN A 258 13.52 15.65 13.78
C GLN A 258 12.04 15.91 14.09
N PRO A 259 11.62 17.17 14.20
CA PRO A 259 10.23 17.49 14.50
C PRO A 259 9.33 17.12 13.31
N ALA A 260 8.06 16.85 13.59
CA ALA A 260 7.05 16.72 12.56
C ALA A 260 6.95 18.03 11.74
N ARG A 261 6.84 17.88 10.42
CA ARG A 261 6.73 18.99 9.46
C ARG A 261 5.47 18.79 8.62
N SER A 262 4.76 19.88 8.36
CA SER A 262 3.63 19.87 7.43
C SER A 262 4.11 20.09 6.00
N GLU A 263 3.28 19.73 5.03
CA GLU A 263 3.51 19.99 3.60
C GLU A 263 3.83 21.47 3.33
N GLN A 264 3.09 22.39 3.96
CA GLN A 264 3.29 23.84 3.83
C GLN A 264 4.66 24.33 4.35
N SER A 265 5.35 23.54 5.18
CA SER A 265 6.68 23.89 5.69
C SER A 265 7.83 23.36 4.83
N MET A 266 7.51 22.64 3.76
CA MET A 266 8.48 22.10 2.79
C MET A 266 8.80 23.10 1.68
N PHE A 267 7.90 24.03 1.37
CA PHE A 267 8.01 25.01 0.27
C PHE A 267 8.01 26.45 0.78
#